data_AF-A0A924NKB0-F1
#
_entry.id   AF-A0A924NKB0-F1
#
_cell.length_a   1.000
_cell.length_b   1.000
_cell.length_c   1.000
_cell.angle_alpha   90.00
_cell.angle_beta   90.00
_cell.angle_gamma   90.00
#
_symmetry.space_group_name_H-M   'P 1'
#
loop_
_entity.id
_entity.type
_entity.pdbx_description
1 polymer ?
#
loop_
_entity_poly.entity_id
_entity_poly.type
_entity_poly.pdbx_seq_one_letter_code
_entity_poly.pdbx_strand_id
1 'polypeptide(L)'
;MTTIKASCPTCGEVELTPADVALMVCSHDPLSYYCFDCETCGSEVRKPADDHVVSLLVSGGVPATVWDLPAEALEPKSGPRLSYDDLLDFALQLGESDLLASFAGAPVG
;
A
#
# COMPACT_ATOMS: atom_id res chain seq x y z
N MET A 1 3.39 15.84 25.25
CA MET A 1 2.60 15.01 24.31
C MET A 1 2.69 15.73 22.97
N THR A 2 3.33 15.13 21.97
CA THR A 2 3.41 15.70 20.61
C THR A 2 2.07 15.47 19.92
N THR A 3 1.54 16.51 19.28
CA THR A 3 0.30 16.46 18.50
C THR A 3 0.64 16.66 17.03
N ILE A 4 0.19 15.75 16.18
CA ILE A 4 0.39 15.79 14.73
C ILE A 4 -0.86 16.38 14.11
N LYS A 5 -0.71 17.45 13.34
CA LYS A 5 -1.82 18.03 12.58
C LYS A 5 -1.81 17.44 11.17
N ALA A 6 -2.90 16.78 10.84
CA ALA A 6 -3.14 16.26 9.51
C ALA A 6 -4.48 16.78 8.97
N SER A 7 -4.68 16.65 7.67
CA SER A 7 -5.93 17.02 7.01
C SER A 7 -6.63 15.77 6.48
N CYS A 8 -7.87 15.55 6.93
CA CYS A 8 -8.82 14.63 6.32
C CYS A 8 -9.55 15.35 5.18
N PRO A 9 -9.66 14.75 3.98
CA PRO A 9 -10.34 15.35 2.83
C PRO A 9 -11.83 15.60 3.06
N THR A 10 -12.45 14.87 4.01
CA THR A 10 -13.87 14.99 4.35
C THR A 10 -14.12 15.93 5.53
N CYS A 11 -13.28 15.87 6.57
CA CYS A 11 -13.54 16.56 7.85
C CYS A 11 -12.69 17.82 8.07
N GLY A 12 -11.66 18.06 7.25
CA GLY A 12 -10.72 19.17 7.43
C GLY A 12 -9.53 18.80 8.32
N GLU A 13 -9.05 19.75 9.12
CA GLU A 13 -7.91 19.50 10.02
C GLU A 13 -8.31 18.59 11.20
N VAL A 14 -7.43 17.65 11.51
CA VAL A 14 -7.56 16.71 12.64
C VAL A 14 -6.26 16.69 13.44
N GLU A 15 -6.38 16.51 14.75
CA GLU A 15 -5.25 16.38 15.65
C GLU A 15 -5.08 14.90 16.02
N LEU A 16 -3.88 14.38 15.80
CA LEU A 16 -3.54 12.97 15.98
C LEU A 16 -2.40 12.85 16.99
N THR A 17 -2.35 11.74 17.70
CA THR A 17 -1.15 11.35 18.46
C THR A 17 -0.19 10.59 17.55
N PRO A 18 1.09 10.44 17.93
CA PRO A 18 2.04 9.65 17.14
C PRO A 18 1.66 8.18 17.00
N ALA A 19 0.81 7.64 17.89
CA ALA A 19 0.33 6.27 17.82
C ALA A 19 -0.81 6.07 16.81
N ASP A 20 -1.50 7.16 16.43
CA ASP A 20 -2.62 7.13 15.48
C ASP A 20 -2.15 7.22 14.02
N VAL A 21 -0.85 7.44 13.82
CA VAL A 21 -0.23 7.58 12.49
C VAL A 21 0.67 6.38 12.24
N ALA A 22 0.43 5.69 11.12
CA ALA A 22 1.33 4.68 10.60
C ALA A 22 2.21 5.28 9.49
N LEU A 23 3.53 5.18 9.65
CA LEU A 23 4.51 5.64 8.66
C LEU A 23 5.17 4.44 7.96
N MET A 24 5.02 4.36 6.65
CA MET A 24 5.58 3.32 5.79
C MET A 24 6.68 3.92 4.92
N VAL A 25 7.92 3.49 5.12
CA VAL A 25 9.10 3.99 4.38
C VAL A 25 9.55 2.91 3.40
N CYS A 26 9.51 3.23 2.10
CA CYS A 26 9.99 2.34 1.05
C CYS A 26 11.44 2.65 0.69
N SER A 27 12.20 1.63 0.28
CA SER A 27 13.52 1.82 -0.36
C SER A 27 13.46 2.48 -1.74
N HIS A 28 12.27 2.49 -2.36
CA HIS A 28 12.03 3.06 -3.67
C HIS A 28 11.15 4.31 -3.57
N ASP A 29 11.72 5.47 -3.90
CA ASP A 29 10.96 6.72 -4.06
C ASP A 29 10.01 6.61 -5.27
N PRO A 30 8.77 7.16 -5.22
CA PRO A 30 8.12 7.92 -4.14
C PRO A 30 7.11 7.07 -3.33
N LEU A 31 7.40 5.77 -3.11
CA LEU A 31 6.42 4.84 -2.55
C LEU A 31 6.27 4.92 -1.02
N SER A 32 7.01 5.81 -0.37
CA SER A 32 6.83 6.12 1.05
C SER A 32 5.52 6.87 1.29
N TYR A 33 4.80 6.50 2.35
CA TYR A 33 3.53 7.12 2.70
C TYR A 33 3.27 7.06 4.22
N TYR A 34 2.38 7.94 4.68
CA TYR A 34 1.76 7.78 6.00
C TYR A 34 0.26 7.61 5.85
N CYS A 35 -0.35 6.92 6.81
CA CYS A 35 -1.80 6.82 6.92
C CYS A 35 -2.27 6.96 8.37
N PHE A 36 -3.54 7.32 8.51
CA PHE A 36 -4.25 7.41 9.78
C PHE A 36 -5.75 7.19 9.53
N ASP A 37 -6.46 6.71 10.55
CA ASP A 37 -7.91 6.63 10.53
C ASP A 37 -8.51 7.93 11.09
N CYS A 38 -9.43 8.54 10.34
CA CYS A 38 -10.11 9.74 10.83
C CYS A 38 -11.23 9.36 11.80
N GLU A 39 -11.10 9.74 13.08
CA GLU A 39 -12.11 9.42 14.11
C GLU A 39 -13.50 10.01 13.82
N THR A 40 -13.59 11.05 12.99
CA THR A 40 -14.86 11.72 12.66
C THR A 40 -15.65 10.99 11.57
N CYS A 41 -14.99 10.53 10.49
CA CYS A 41 -15.66 9.89 9.35
C CYS A 41 -15.37 8.39 9.21
N GLY A 42 -14.40 7.86 9.96
CA GLY A 42 -13.98 6.45 9.93
C GLY A 42 -13.19 6.05 8.69
N SER A 43 -12.83 7.00 7.82
CA SER A 43 -12.06 6.71 6.61
C SER A 43 -10.56 6.67 6.89
N GLU A 44 -9.88 5.67 6.33
CA GLU A 44 -8.41 5.66 6.25
C GLU A 44 -7.96 6.75 5.26
N VAL A 45 -7.11 7.66 5.73
CA VAL A 45 -6.50 8.71 4.91
C VAL A 45 -5.05 8.34 4.67
N ARG A 46 -4.66 8.18 3.41
CA ARG A 46 -3.28 7.91 2.99
C ARG A 46 -2.69 9.10 2.24
N LYS A 47 -1.45 9.47 2.56
CA LYS A 47 -0.72 10.58 1.94
C LYS A 47 0.73 10.22 1.65
N PRO A 48 1.31 10.71 0.54
CA PRO A 48 2.71 10.49 0.24
C PRO A 48 3.59 11.12 1.34
N ALA A 49 4.72 10.48 1.62
CA ALA A 49 5.71 10.95 2.58
C ALA A 49 7.05 11.06 1.87
N ASP A 50 7.46 12.29 1.53
CA ASP A 50 8.82 12.55 1.08
C ASP A 50 9.81 12.49 2.27
N ASP A 51 11.11 12.56 1.99
CA ASP A 51 12.16 12.52 3.01
C ASP A 51 11.95 13.56 4.12
N HIS A 52 11.41 14.73 3.77
CA HIS A 52 11.12 15.78 4.73
C HIS A 52 9.98 15.38 5.67
N VAL A 53 8.86 14.91 5.14
CA VAL A 53 7.72 14.41 5.92
C VAL A 53 8.11 13.22 6.79
N VAL A 54 8.89 12.27 6.24
CA VAL A 54 9.44 11.13 7.00
C VAL A 54 10.25 11.65 8.20
N SER A 55 11.18 12.57 7.97
CA SER A 55 12.02 13.13 9.05
C SER A 55 11.22 13.84 10.14
N LEU A 56 10.15 14.57 9.75
CA LEU A 56 9.28 15.28 10.67
C LEU A 56 8.45 14.32 11.53
N LEU A 57 7.85 13.30 10.92
CA LEU A 57 7.02 12.32 11.62
C LEU A 57 7.87 11.45 12.57
N VAL A 58 9.05 11.01 12.13
CA VAL A 58 9.99 10.27 12.99
C VAL A 58 10.43 11.13 14.17
N SER A 59 10.77 12.40 13.94
CA SER A 59 11.10 13.35 15.03
C SER A 59 9.92 13.62 15.97
N GLY A 60 8.69 13.53 15.45
CA GLY A 60 7.44 13.62 16.22
C GLY A 60 7.12 12.39 17.07
N GLY A 61 7.90 11.32 16.93
CA GLY A 61 7.74 10.06 17.66
C GLY A 61 6.91 9.00 16.95
N VAL A 62 6.61 9.16 15.66
CA VAL A 62 5.87 8.17 14.87
C VAL A 62 6.80 7.00 14.53
N PRO A 63 6.41 5.74 14.80
CA PRO A 63 7.20 4.58 14.42
C PRO A 63 7.22 4.41 12.90
N ALA A 64 8.42 4.38 12.31
CA ALA A 64 8.59 4.08 10.88
C ALA A 64 8.70 2.57 10.66
N THR A 65 7.86 2.04 9.78
CA THR A 65 7.95 0.67 9.29
C THR A 65 8.59 0.69 7.91
N VAL A 66 9.75 0.04 7.79
CA VAL A 66 10.46 -0.07 6.51
C VAL A 66 9.91 -1.26 5.74
N TRP A 67 9.66 -1.06 4.45
CA TRP A 67 9.25 -2.11 3.53
C TRP A 67 10.00 -1.99 2.21
N ASP A 68 10.21 -3.12 1.55
CA ASP A 68 10.89 -3.17 0.26
C ASP A 68 9.91 -3.53 -0.85
N LEU A 69 10.12 -2.90 -2.00
CA LEU A 69 9.36 -3.21 -3.19
C LEU A 69 9.83 -4.57 -3.74
N PRO A 70 8.93 -5.54 -3.97
CA PRO A 70 9.29 -6.82 -4.55
C PRO A 70 9.89 -6.63 -5.96
N ALA A 71 10.86 -7.48 -6.32
CA ALA A 71 11.58 -7.37 -7.59
C ALA A 71 10.62 -7.42 -8.79
N GLU A 72 9.55 -8.21 -8.69
CA GLU A 72 8.49 -8.38 -9.69
C GLU A 72 7.77 -7.07 -10.02
N ALA A 73 7.71 -6.12 -9.09
CA ALA A 73 7.12 -4.79 -9.35
C ALA A 73 8.03 -3.91 -10.22
N LEU A 74 9.35 -4.12 -10.14
CA LEU A 74 10.38 -3.40 -10.90
C LEU A 74 10.70 -4.03 -12.25
N GLU A 75 10.20 -5.24 -12.50
CA GLU A 75 10.40 -5.92 -13.76
C GLU A 75 9.82 -5.12 -14.93
N PRO A 76 10.52 -5.09 -16.08
CA PRO A 76 10.00 -4.49 -17.29
C PRO A 76 8.72 -5.23 -17.70
N LYS A 77 7.59 -4.52 -17.64
CA LYS A 77 6.29 -5.06 -18.03
C LYS A 77 6.25 -5.19 -19.55
N SER A 78 6.27 -6.44 -20.03
CA SER A 78 6.13 -6.78 -21.45
C SER A 78 4.72 -7.30 -21.73
N GLY A 79 4.26 -7.10 -22.97
CA GLY A 79 2.94 -7.54 -23.42
C GLY A 79 1.85 -6.46 -23.33
N PRO A 80 0.63 -6.79 -23.76
CA PRO A 80 -0.51 -5.87 -23.69
C PRO A 80 -0.92 -5.59 -22.25
N ARG A 81 -1.59 -4.45 -22.03
CA ARG A 81 -2.22 -4.16 -20.73
C ARG A 81 -3.35 -5.15 -20.48
N LEU A 82 -3.43 -5.65 -19.25
CA LEU A 82 -4.55 -6.48 -18.81
C LEU A 82 -5.87 -5.69 -18.97
N SER A 83 -6.81 -6.30 -19.65
CA SER A 83 -8.15 -5.78 -19.91
C SER A 83 -9.19 -6.51 -19.06
N TYR A 84 -10.43 -6.03 -19.13
CA TYR A 84 -11.55 -6.70 -18.47
C TYR A 84 -11.86 -8.07 -19.10
N ASP A 85 -11.70 -8.20 -20.41
CA ASP A 85 -11.93 -9.47 -21.12
C ASP A 85 -10.92 -10.53 -20.67
N ASP A 86 -9.64 -10.15 -20.48
CA ASP A 86 -8.62 -11.07 -19.95
C ASP A 86 -8.99 -11.62 -18.55
N LEU A 87 -9.63 -10.79 -17.71
CA LEU A 87 -10.10 -11.21 -16.38
C LEU A 87 -11.29 -12.17 -16.48
N LEU A 88 -12.22 -11.93 -17.41
CA LEU A 88 -13.36 -12.80 -17.64
C LEU A 88 -12.92 -14.16 -18.18
N ASP A 89 -12.03 -14.16 -19.17
CA ASP A 89 -11.46 -15.38 -19.75
C ASP A 89 -10.75 -16.20 -18.67
N PHE A 90 -9.94 -15.56 -17.82
CA PHE A 90 -9.30 -16.22 -16.69
C PHE A 90 -10.31 -16.82 -15.69
N ALA A 91 -11.37 -16.08 -15.36
CA ALA A 91 -12.40 -16.54 -14.43
C ALA A 91 -13.19 -17.75 -14.98
N LEU A 92 -13.53 -17.72 -16.27
CA LEU A 92 -14.17 -18.86 -16.95
C LEU A 92 -13.24 -20.08 -16.97
N GLN A 93 -11.96 -19.86 -17.27
CA GLN A 93 -10.96 -20.93 -17.30
C GLN A 93 -10.76 -21.57 -15.94
N LEU A 94 -10.75 -20.81 -14.85
CA LEU A 94 -10.71 -21.32 -13.47
C LEU A 94 -11.93 -22.19 -13.13
N GLY A 95 -13.11 -21.84 -13.66
CA GLY A 95 -14.35 -22.58 -13.40
C GLY A 95 -14.43 -23.94 -14.11
N GLU A 96 -13.79 -24.07 -15.28
CA GLU A 96 -13.77 -25.33 -16.04
C GLU A 96 -12.60 -26.26 -15.66
N SER A 97 -11.67 -25.78 -14.84
CA SER A 97 -10.36 -26.39 -14.69
C SER A 97 -10.06 -26.85 -13.26
N ASP A 98 -9.92 -28.16 -13.08
CA ASP A 98 -9.14 -28.80 -12.00
C ASP A 98 -7.61 -28.53 -12.16
N LEU A 99 -7.23 -27.51 -12.95
CA LEU A 99 -5.86 -27.23 -13.36
C LEU A 99 -4.98 -26.72 -12.22
N LEU A 100 -5.53 -25.98 -11.25
CA LEU A 100 -4.77 -25.54 -10.07
C LEU A 100 -4.25 -26.74 -9.27
N ALA A 101 -5.03 -27.84 -9.18
CA ALA A 101 -4.58 -29.08 -8.56
C ALA A 101 -3.46 -29.77 -9.37
N SER A 102 -3.52 -29.68 -10.71
CA SER A 102 -2.47 -30.23 -11.59
C SER A 102 -1.14 -29.46 -11.54
N PHE A 103 -1.17 -28.13 -11.39
CA PHE A 103 0.04 -27.31 -11.27
C PHE A 103 0.62 -27.34 -9.84
N ALA A 104 -0.21 -27.44 -8.80
CA ALA A 104 0.24 -27.56 -7.42
C ALA A 104 0.99 -28.88 -7.12
N GLY A 105 0.85 -29.90 -7.99
CA GLY A 105 1.57 -31.17 -7.90
C GLY A 105 2.81 -31.30 -8.80
N ALA A 106 3.10 -30.32 -9.66
CA ALA A 106 4.27 -30.36 -10.54
C ALA A 106 5.54 -29.96 -9.77
N PRO A 107 6.63 -30.76 -9.83
CA PRO A 107 7.87 -30.37 -9.18
C PRO A 107 8.45 -29.12 -9.87
N VAL A 108 8.77 -28.10 -9.08
CA VAL A 108 9.54 -26.94 -9.52
C VAL A 108 10.97 -27.41 -9.75
N GLY A 109 11.32 -27.68 -11.01
CA GLY A 109 12.65 -28.08 -11.46
C GLY A 109 13.45 -26.91 -12.01
#